data_AF-A0A847H233-F1
#
_entry.id   AF-A0A847H233-F1
#
_cell.length_a   1.000
_cell.length_b   1.000
_cell.length_c   1.000
_cell.angle_alpha   90.00
_cell.angle_beta   90.00
_cell.angle_gamma   90.00
#
_symmetry.space_group_name_H-M   'P 1'
#
loop_
_entity.id
_entity.type
_entity.pdbx_description
1 polymer ?
#
loop_
_entity_poly.entity_id
_entity_poly.type
_entity_poly.pdbx_seq_one_letter_code
_entity_poly.pdbx_strand_id
1 'polypeptide(L)'
;MQPDGGRAGIPSPVGANPRLAIRSSVCFCRSLAVVLAIGLAVPLPVAAQREQSPTDGQTARRQAVQRLREAYPAAARARPVRTLPIGVFDSGTGGLAVLEEILRLDQFDNAAGAPRTGGDGQPDFADEQFVFLADQANMPYGNYPAAGKRSLLVELVLQDSLFLLAAARSGGPRPASPVRDQSPVKAIVIGCNTATAYGEAEVEQLIREAGLDVPVISVIEAGAEATVEALPLSGEGAVGVLATCGTVASGAYPAAIAAAARQRGHKPACVVQQGSVGLAGAIDGLPEFVLPQARAGQPRREYLGPSLAHEQAPIDPALLPRYGFDFSPGRMIWEGTPTRPTALQINSVENYVAYETVSLLEKLRTRPDAQPLVAVVLGCTHYPYVAQVFHDKLRQLYHYQEQGRYVYRSVLAPDVSCIDPAQHVARRLYAALAAGSKRRLAGDAVSQPTRGQFYLSVPNRDHPGVQLTPQGGFTQDYKYGRTRTLGIEDVQVVPLTPSLLPGDVAGRLERRLPECWTLLRDFSADCRGSAQ
;
A
#
# COMPACT_ATOMS: atom_id res chain seq x y z
N MET A 1 -38.51 46.45 -3.02
CA MET A 1 -38.78 47.81 -2.51
C MET A 1 -39.35 47.69 -1.10
N GLN A 2 -39.29 48.78 -0.32
CA GLN A 2 -39.48 48.78 1.14
C GLN A 2 -40.96 48.73 1.58
N PRO A 3 -41.23 48.67 2.90
CA PRO A 3 -41.38 49.92 3.67
C PRO A 3 -40.42 50.09 4.87
N ASP A 4 -40.31 51.34 5.32
CA ASP A 4 -39.60 51.83 6.52
C ASP A 4 -40.41 51.58 7.83
N GLY A 5 -39.94 51.82 9.06
CA GLY A 5 -38.62 52.23 9.58
C GLY A 5 -38.67 52.96 10.94
N GLY A 6 -37.55 52.97 11.70
CA GLY A 6 -37.37 53.65 13.00
C GLY A 6 -37.77 52.82 14.25
N ARG A 7 -37.23 53.02 15.47
CA ARG A 7 -36.22 53.93 16.09
C ARG A 7 -35.59 53.19 17.30
N ALA A 8 -34.50 53.55 18.01
CA ALA A 8 -33.54 54.68 17.95
C ALA A 8 -32.07 54.11 17.94
N GLY A 9 -30.99 54.52 18.62
CA GLY A 9 -30.66 55.54 19.65
C GLY A 9 -30.70 55.03 21.11
N ILE A 10 -29.75 55.29 22.04
CA ILE A 10 -28.39 55.90 22.00
C ILE A 10 -27.50 55.21 23.11
N PRO A 11 -26.36 55.76 23.58
CA PRO A 11 -24.96 55.53 23.18
C PRO A 11 -24.14 54.44 23.95
N SER A 12 -22.91 54.20 23.46
CA SER A 12 -21.75 53.52 24.11
C SER A 12 -21.14 54.35 25.28
N PRO A 13 -20.05 53.98 26.04
CA PRO A 13 -18.73 53.55 25.50
C PRO A 13 -17.77 52.69 26.40
N VAL A 14 -16.57 52.35 25.88
CA VAL A 14 -15.33 51.84 26.56
C VAL A 14 -15.45 50.52 27.38
N GLY A 15 -14.48 49.60 27.44
CA GLY A 15 -13.16 49.48 26.82
C GLY A 15 -12.07 48.99 27.80
N ALA A 16 -10.89 48.63 27.26
CA ALA A 16 -9.66 48.21 27.95
C ALA A 16 -9.59 46.81 28.60
N ASN A 17 -8.38 46.24 28.50
CA ASN A 17 -7.91 44.92 28.93
C ASN A 17 -6.96 45.11 30.13
N PRO A 18 -6.94 44.20 31.12
CA PRO A 18 -5.71 44.00 31.90
C PRO A 18 -5.22 42.54 31.93
N ARG A 19 -3.91 42.39 31.73
CA ARG A 19 -3.16 41.21 32.18
C ARG A 19 -3.11 41.19 33.72
N LEU A 20 -3.10 40.01 34.33
CA LEU A 20 -2.49 39.83 35.65
C LEU A 20 -1.51 38.65 35.63
N ALA A 21 -0.42 38.79 36.38
CA ALA A 21 0.54 37.73 36.68
C ALA A 21 0.69 37.66 38.20
N ILE A 22 0.80 36.45 38.76
CA ILE A 22 1.08 36.24 40.18
C ILE A 22 2.29 35.30 40.30
N ARG A 23 3.16 35.60 41.27
CA ARG A 23 4.43 34.91 41.51
C ARG A 23 4.28 33.71 42.44
N SER A 24 5.31 32.86 42.40
CA SER A 24 5.62 31.82 43.39
C SER A 24 5.52 32.28 44.85
N SER A 25 5.13 31.35 45.73
CA SER A 25 5.67 31.26 47.09
C SER A 25 5.58 29.81 47.61
N VAL A 26 6.53 29.42 48.47
CA VAL A 26 6.61 28.08 49.07
C VAL A 26 5.99 28.10 50.46
N CYS A 27 5.29 27.04 50.86
CA CYS A 27 5.10 26.72 52.28
C CYS A 27 5.10 25.20 52.49
N PHE A 28 5.53 24.78 53.68
CA PHE A 28 5.89 23.41 54.01
C PHE A 28 5.01 22.92 55.17
N CYS A 29 4.24 21.84 54.99
CA CYS A 29 3.46 21.28 56.08
C CYS A 29 3.46 19.74 56.01
N ARG A 30 4.06 19.11 57.04
CA ARG A 30 3.95 17.67 57.28
C ARG A 30 2.56 17.37 57.84
N SER A 31 1.96 16.24 57.46
CA SER A 31 1.12 15.47 58.39
C SER A 31 1.09 13.98 58.04
N LEU A 32 0.89 13.17 59.06
CA LEU A 32 1.13 11.73 59.08
C LEU A 32 -0.04 10.94 58.45
N ALA A 33 0.24 9.89 57.68
CA ALA A 33 -0.74 8.89 57.27
C ALA A 33 -0.13 7.47 57.39
N VAL A 34 -0.91 6.55 57.95
CA VAL A 34 -0.47 5.22 58.43
C VAL A 34 -0.09 4.28 57.28
N VAL A 35 1.00 3.53 57.44
CA VAL A 35 1.35 2.39 56.58
C VAL A 35 0.40 1.22 56.88
N LEU A 36 -0.40 0.82 55.89
CA LEU A 36 -1.06 -0.49 55.88
C LEU A 36 -0.40 -1.35 54.80
N ALA A 37 0.31 -2.40 55.22
CA ALA A 37 1.03 -3.27 54.29
C ALA A 37 0.08 -4.30 53.65
N ILE A 38 -0.36 -4.03 52.42
CA ILE A 38 -1.00 -5.02 51.55
C ILE A 38 -0.05 -5.28 50.37
N GLY A 39 0.28 -6.55 50.14
CA GLY A 39 1.26 -6.97 49.15
C GLY A 39 0.75 -6.83 47.70
N LEU A 40 0.87 -5.63 47.14
CA LEU A 40 0.77 -5.41 45.70
C LEU A 40 2.15 -5.59 45.06
N ALA A 41 2.25 -6.50 44.09
CA ALA A 41 3.43 -6.61 43.25
C ALA A 41 3.56 -5.35 42.38
N VAL A 42 4.46 -4.45 42.77
CA VAL A 42 4.76 -3.24 41.99
C VAL A 42 5.35 -3.69 40.66
N PRO A 43 4.74 -3.37 39.50
CA PRO A 43 5.41 -3.55 38.23
C PRO A 43 6.63 -2.64 38.22
N LEU A 44 7.82 -3.22 38.02
CA LEU A 44 9.03 -2.44 37.79
C LEU A 44 8.74 -1.47 36.63
N PRO A 45 9.11 -0.18 36.75
CA PRO A 45 8.86 0.77 35.68
C PRO A 45 9.64 0.30 34.45
N VAL A 46 8.92 -0.15 33.42
CA VAL A 46 9.48 -0.26 32.07
C VAL A 46 10.08 1.10 31.77
N ALA A 47 11.39 1.13 31.54
CA ALA A 47 12.10 2.38 31.35
C ALA A 47 11.47 3.11 30.17
N ALA A 48 10.76 4.20 30.45
CA ALA A 48 10.05 4.97 29.43
C ALA A 48 11.09 5.48 28.43
N GLN A 49 11.17 4.82 27.28
CA GLN A 49 12.02 5.27 26.19
C GLN A 49 11.54 6.67 25.84
N ARG A 50 12.40 7.67 26.06
CA ARG A 50 12.09 9.06 25.72
C ARG A 50 11.61 9.11 24.29
N GLU A 51 10.44 9.68 24.06
CA GLU A 51 10.04 10.11 22.72
C GLU A 51 11.13 11.08 22.21
N GLN A 52 11.88 10.62 21.20
CA GLN A 52 12.97 11.39 20.62
C GLN A 52 12.38 12.56 19.82
N SER A 53 13.04 13.72 19.91
CA SER A 53 12.43 14.98 19.49
C SER A 53 12.25 15.09 17.96
N PRO A 54 11.28 15.90 17.47
CA PRO A 54 11.04 16.09 16.03
C PRO A 54 12.26 16.56 15.22
N THR A 55 13.29 17.07 15.91
CA THR A 55 14.63 17.38 15.39
C THR A 55 15.29 16.22 14.64
N ASP A 56 15.01 14.98 15.03
CA ASP A 56 15.88 13.85 14.70
C ASP A 56 15.47 13.24 13.34
N GLY A 57 14.17 13.11 13.08
CA GLY A 57 13.63 12.78 11.76
C GLY A 57 13.96 13.86 10.71
N GLN A 58 13.87 15.14 11.08
CA GLN A 58 14.33 16.25 10.22
C GLN A 58 15.84 16.18 9.93
N THR A 59 16.64 15.64 10.85
CA THR A 59 18.08 15.47 10.66
C THR A 59 18.38 14.28 9.76
N ALA A 60 17.68 13.16 9.94
CA ALA A 60 17.76 12.01 9.04
C ALA A 60 17.34 12.36 7.59
N ARG A 61 16.26 13.14 7.40
CA ARG A 61 15.87 13.66 6.08
C ARG A 61 16.95 14.55 5.45
N ARG A 62 17.54 15.47 6.21
CA ARG A 62 18.62 16.34 5.71
C ARG A 62 19.87 15.55 5.31
N GLN A 63 20.23 14.49 6.06
CA GLN A 63 21.30 13.57 5.69
C GLN A 63 20.97 12.79 4.41
N ALA A 64 19.72 12.35 4.23
CA ALA A 64 19.26 11.68 3.02
C ALA A 64 19.34 12.59 1.77
N VAL A 65 18.87 13.84 1.87
CA VAL A 65 18.98 14.85 0.80
C VAL A 65 20.46 15.10 0.43
N GLN A 66 21.35 15.18 1.43
CA GLN A 66 22.77 15.38 1.17
C GLN A 66 23.42 14.19 0.46
N ARG A 67 23.14 12.95 0.90
CA ARG A 67 23.62 11.72 0.22
C ARG A 67 23.15 11.64 -1.23
N LEU A 68 21.90 12.03 -1.52
CA LEU A 68 21.37 12.06 -2.90
C LEU A 68 22.13 13.05 -3.79
N ARG A 69 22.43 14.26 -3.28
CA ARG A 69 23.23 15.29 -3.98
C ARG A 69 24.67 14.86 -4.25
N GLU A 70 25.21 13.93 -3.48
CA GLU A 70 26.57 13.40 -3.64
C GLU A 70 26.60 12.19 -4.58
N ALA A 71 25.75 11.18 -4.33
CA ALA A 71 25.76 9.91 -5.03
C ALA A 71 25.17 9.98 -6.46
N TYR A 72 24.00 10.63 -6.63
CA TYR A 72 23.28 10.59 -7.90
C TYR A 72 24.03 11.31 -9.04
N PRO A 73 24.61 12.53 -8.84
CA PRO A 73 25.36 13.20 -9.89
C PRO A 73 26.68 12.52 -10.25
N ALA A 74 27.26 11.71 -9.35
CA ALA A 74 28.44 10.91 -9.66
C ALA A 74 28.09 9.79 -10.66
N ALA A 75 26.99 9.05 -10.42
CA ALA A 75 26.53 8.01 -11.34
C ALA A 75 26.04 8.58 -12.68
N ALA A 76 25.32 9.70 -12.67
CA ALA A 76 24.85 10.39 -13.89
C ALA A 76 25.97 11.00 -14.74
N ARG A 77 27.20 11.12 -14.20
CA ARG A 77 28.43 11.43 -14.97
C ARG A 77 29.13 10.20 -15.54
N ALA A 78 28.91 9.02 -14.95
CA ALA A 78 29.56 7.77 -15.35
C ALA A 78 28.89 7.09 -16.55
N ARG A 79 27.57 7.28 -16.73
CA ARG A 79 26.81 6.80 -17.90
C ARG A 79 25.61 7.71 -18.21
N PRO A 80 25.08 7.73 -19.44
CA PRO A 80 23.90 8.53 -19.78
C PRO A 80 22.70 8.14 -18.90
N VAL A 81 21.92 9.12 -18.42
CA VAL A 81 20.77 8.87 -17.51
C VAL A 81 19.77 7.84 -18.06
N ARG A 82 19.57 7.80 -19.39
CA ARG A 82 18.70 6.80 -20.03
C ARG A 82 19.18 5.34 -19.93
N THR A 83 20.45 5.09 -19.60
CA THR A 83 20.98 3.73 -19.41
C THR A 83 21.03 3.28 -17.94
N LEU A 84 20.57 4.13 -17.02
CA LEU A 84 20.23 3.73 -15.65
C LEU A 84 18.95 2.87 -15.63
N PRO A 85 18.77 1.98 -14.64
CA PRO A 85 17.57 1.16 -14.52
C PRO A 85 16.34 1.95 -14.03
N ILE A 86 15.16 1.37 -14.19
CA ILE A 86 13.90 1.82 -13.60
C ILE A 86 13.74 1.14 -12.23
N GLY A 87 13.41 1.91 -11.19
CA GLY A 87 13.15 1.38 -9.86
C GLY A 87 11.69 1.07 -9.65
N VAL A 88 11.38 -0.06 -9.01
CA VAL A 88 10.03 -0.45 -8.60
C VAL A 88 10.08 -0.92 -7.15
N PHE A 89 9.16 -0.46 -6.28
CA PHE A 89 9.05 -1.03 -4.93
C PHE A 89 7.62 -1.24 -4.45
N ASP A 90 7.45 -2.24 -3.57
CA ASP A 90 6.25 -2.51 -2.79
C ASP A 90 6.64 -2.98 -1.38
N SER A 91 5.68 -2.95 -0.47
CA SER A 91 5.73 -3.52 0.88
C SER A 91 5.97 -5.05 0.94
N GLY A 92 6.01 -5.73 -0.21
CA GLY A 92 6.15 -7.17 -0.36
C GLY A 92 6.27 -7.55 -1.84
N THR A 93 5.99 -8.81 -2.18
CA THR A 93 6.07 -9.33 -3.55
C THR A 93 4.91 -8.93 -4.46
N GLY A 94 3.84 -8.33 -3.93
CA GLY A 94 2.64 -7.93 -4.70
C GLY A 94 2.97 -6.99 -5.87
N GLY A 95 3.92 -6.06 -5.68
CA GLY A 95 4.40 -5.13 -6.69
C GLY A 95 5.00 -5.77 -7.95
N LEU A 96 5.32 -7.07 -7.93
CA LEU A 96 5.69 -7.80 -9.14
C LEU A 96 4.57 -7.82 -10.18
N ALA A 97 3.30 -7.73 -9.78
CA ALA A 97 2.17 -7.60 -10.72
C ALA A 97 2.23 -6.27 -11.51
N VAL A 98 2.70 -5.19 -10.88
CA VAL A 98 2.90 -3.90 -11.55
C VAL A 98 4.11 -3.96 -12.50
N LEU A 99 5.18 -4.66 -12.10
CA LEU A 99 6.34 -4.87 -12.97
C LEU A 99 6.01 -5.78 -14.18
N GLU A 100 5.14 -6.79 -14.00
CA GLU A 100 4.71 -7.68 -15.09
C GLU A 100 3.95 -6.91 -16.20
N GLU A 101 3.01 -6.03 -15.83
CA GLU A 101 2.30 -5.18 -16.80
C GLU A 101 3.23 -4.13 -17.45
N ILE A 102 4.30 -3.68 -16.76
CA ILE A 102 5.35 -2.85 -17.37
C ILE A 102 6.15 -3.67 -18.40
N LEU A 103 6.56 -4.90 -18.07
CA LEU A 103 7.32 -5.77 -18.97
C LEU A 103 6.53 -6.22 -20.21
N ARG A 104 5.21 -6.15 -20.16
CA ARG A 104 4.29 -6.67 -21.20
C ARG A 104 3.47 -5.60 -21.93
N LEU A 105 3.67 -4.31 -21.62
CA LEU A 105 3.03 -3.25 -22.38
C LEU A 105 3.58 -3.24 -23.82
N ASP A 106 2.70 -3.23 -24.81
CA ASP A 106 3.00 -3.01 -26.23
C ASP A 106 1.88 -2.13 -26.79
N GLN A 107 2.02 -0.81 -26.59
CA GLN A 107 1.01 0.21 -26.89
C GLN A 107 1.60 1.50 -27.48
N PHE A 108 2.91 1.55 -27.72
CA PHE A 108 3.58 2.63 -28.43
C PHE A 108 4.39 2.05 -29.60
N ASP A 109 4.87 2.94 -30.47
CA ASP A 109 5.86 2.62 -31.49
C ASP A 109 7.25 2.85 -30.88
N ASN A 110 8.04 1.80 -30.70
CA ASN A 110 9.29 1.86 -29.94
C ASN A 110 10.33 2.78 -30.58
N ALA A 111 10.32 2.90 -31.91
CA ALA A 111 11.18 3.82 -32.64
C ALA A 111 10.70 5.28 -32.53
N ALA A 112 9.41 5.55 -32.76
CA ALA A 112 8.87 6.91 -32.76
C ALA A 112 8.57 7.46 -31.35
N GLY A 113 8.39 6.59 -30.34
CA GLY A 113 7.94 6.95 -28.99
C GLY A 113 6.48 7.41 -28.90
N ALA A 114 5.67 7.14 -29.93
CA ALA A 114 4.30 7.63 -30.06
C ALA A 114 3.26 6.52 -29.80
N PRO A 115 2.08 6.82 -29.22
CA PRO A 115 1.04 5.81 -28.98
C PRO A 115 0.59 5.11 -30.26
N ARG A 116 0.39 3.79 -30.18
CA ARG A 116 0.11 2.93 -31.33
C ARG A 116 -0.95 1.88 -31.00
N THR A 117 -2.11 1.95 -31.67
CA THR A 117 -3.22 1.03 -31.43
C THR A 117 -2.84 -0.40 -31.79
N GLY A 118 -2.80 -1.28 -30.79
CA GLY A 118 -2.40 -2.68 -30.95
C GLY A 118 -0.88 -2.90 -31.00
N GLY A 119 -0.07 -1.91 -30.62
CA GLY A 119 1.37 -2.07 -30.46
C GLY A 119 2.18 -2.04 -31.77
N ASP A 120 3.50 -2.16 -31.65
CA ASP A 120 4.40 -2.45 -32.78
C ASP A 120 4.81 -3.94 -32.87
N GLY A 121 4.47 -4.74 -31.86
CA GLY A 121 4.81 -6.16 -31.75
C GLY A 121 6.04 -6.43 -30.89
N GLN A 122 6.64 -5.41 -30.27
CA GLN A 122 7.70 -5.53 -29.28
C GLN A 122 7.30 -4.82 -27.98
N PRO A 123 7.54 -5.41 -26.79
CA PRO A 123 7.23 -4.73 -25.54
C PRO A 123 7.94 -3.38 -25.41
N ASP A 124 7.18 -2.36 -25.00
CA ASP A 124 7.57 -0.95 -24.81
C ASP A 124 8.80 -0.75 -23.89
N PHE A 125 9.14 -1.79 -23.12
CA PHE A 125 10.24 -1.85 -22.15
C PHE A 125 11.25 -2.96 -22.45
N ALA A 126 11.30 -3.49 -23.69
CA ALA A 126 12.17 -4.60 -24.09
C ALA A 126 13.66 -4.33 -23.86
N ASP A 127 14.14 -3.12 -24.17
CA ASP A 127 15.53 -2.70 -23.91
C ASP A 127 15.78 -2.33 -22.43
N GLU A 128 14.74 -2.12 -21.63
CA GLU A 128 14.88 -1.51 -20.31
C GLU A 128 15.42 -2.48 -19.24
N GLN A 129 16.08 -1.89 -18.24
CA GLN A 129 16.61 -2.57 -17.07
C GLN A 129 15.86 -2.13 -15.80
N PHE A 130 15.73 -3.04 -14.84
CA PHE A 130 14.88 -2.87 -13.65
C PHE A 130 15.60 -3.18 -12.34
N VAL A 131 15.25 -2.47 -11.28
CA VAL A 131 15.58 -2.80 -9.88
C VAL A 131 14.28 -2.88 -9.09
N PHE A 132 13.93 -4.07 -8.64
CA PHE A 132 12.74 -4.33 -7.82
C PHE A 132 13.11 -4.47 -6.33
N LEU A 133 12.34 -3.85 -5.43
CA LEU A 133 12.47 -4.01 -3.98
C LEU A 133 11.11 -4.38 -3.33
N ALA A 134 11.11 -5.46 -2.54
CA ALA A 134 10.03 -5.83 -1.65
C ALA A 134 10.43 -5.60 -0.18
N ASP A 135 9.77 -4.67 0.54
CA ASP A 135 10.05 -4.38 1.97
C ASP A 135 9.38 -5.39 2.94
N GLN A 136 9.60 -6.68 2.64
CA GLN A 136 8.96 -7.83 3.26
C GLN A 136 9.13 -7.92 4.79
N ALA A 137 10.23 -7.40 5.35
CA ALA A 137 10.43 -7.32 6.80
C ALA A 137 9.32 -6.50 7.48
N ASN A 138 8.92 -5.39 6.86
CA ASN A 138 7.98 -4.43 7.43
C ASN A 138 6.52 -4.65 6.99
N MET A 139 6.26 -5.51 6.01
CA MET A 139 4.93 -5.91 5.56
C MET A 139 3.98 -6.30 6.72
N PRO A 140 2.66 -6.00 6.65
CA PRO A 140 1.94 -5.20 5.65
C PRO A 140 1.89 -3.70 5.97
N TYR A 141 2.13 -2.85 4.97
CA TYR A 141 2.00 -1.39 5.12
C TYR A 141 0.57 -0.94 5.46
N GLY A 142 -0.45 -1.72 5.06
CA GLY A 142 -1.88 -1.45 5.29
C GLY A 142 -2.26 -1.17 6.74
N ASN A 143 -1.50 -1.69 7.70
CA ASN A 143 -1.84 -1.65 9.13
C ASN A 143 -1.22 -0.45 9.88
N TYR A 144 -0.14 0.15 9.36
CA TYR A 144 0.58 1.23 10.05
C TYR A 144 -0.30 2.46 10.35
N PRO A 145 -1.21 2.91 9.45
CA PRO A 145 -2.11 4.03 9.75
C PRO A 145 -3.10 3.69 10.87
N ALA A 146 -3.64 2.46 10.89
CA ALA A 146 -4.57 2.01 11.93
C ALA A 146 -3.88 1.84 13.29
N ALA A 147 -2.60 1.48 13.31
CA ALA A 147 -1.74 1.45 14.50
C ALA A 147 -1.24 2.85 14.94
N GLY A 148 -1.70 3.95 14.33
CA GLY A 148 -1.24 5.31 14.62
C GLY A 148 0.19 5.63 14.13
N LYS A 149 0.83 4.73 13.39
CA LYS A 149 2.23 4.81 12.94
C LYS A 149 2.39 5.39 11.53
N ARG A 150 1.57 6.38 11.14
CA ARG A 150 1.66 7.05 9.82
C ARG A 150 3.07 7.58 9.53
N SER A 151 3.73 8.25 10.49
CA SER A 151 5.06 8.82 10.28
C SER A 151 6.14 7.75 10.06
N LEU A 152 5.99 6.58 10.71
CA LEU A 152 6.88 5.44 10.53
C LEU A 152 6.73 4.83 9.12
N LEU A 153 5.50 4.75 8.61
CA LEU A 153 5.23 4.35 7.22
C LEU A 153 5.88 5.32 6.23
N VAL A 154 5.85 6.63 6.49
CA VAL A 154 6.56 7.62 5.65
C VAL A 154 8.07 7.41 5.70
N GLU A 155 8.66 7.18 6.88
CA GLU A 155 10.10 6.90 7.00
C GLU A 155 10.52 5.60 6.27
N LEU A 156 9.67 4.57 6.26
CA LEU A 156 9.87 3.34 5.48
C LEU A 156 9.82 3.60 3.96
N VAL A 157 8.79 4.31 3.46
CA VAL A 157 8.66 4.62 2.02
C VAL A 157 9.81 5.50 1.50
N LEU A 158 10.32 6.42 2.34
CA LEU A 158 11.52 7.19 2.05
C LEU A 158 12.78 6.30 2.04
N GLN A 159 12.91 5.34 2.96
CA GLN A 159 14.01 4.39 3.01
C GLN A 159 14.08 3.50 1.75
N ASP A 160 12.95 2.97 1.28
CA ASP A 160 12.86 2.18 0.05
C ASP A 160 13.27 2.99 -1.18
N SER A 161 12.79 4.24 -1.24
CA SER A 161 13.15 5.17 -2.32
C SER A 161 14.64 5.53 -2.30
N LEU A 162 15.25 5.67 -1.11
CA LEU A 162 16.70 5.91 -0.96
C LEU A 162 17.56 4.70 -1.35
N PHE A 163 17.04 3.48 -1.22
CA PHE A 163 17.70 2.29 -1.76
C PHE A 163 17.75 2.33 -3.29
N LEU A 164 16.62 2.59 -3.95
CA LEU A 164 16.55 2.69 -5.42
C LEU A 164 17.35 3.86 -5.99
N LEU A 165 17.40 5.00 -5.28
CA LEU A 165 18.22 6.16 -5.66
C LEU A 165 19.71 6.01 -5.30
N ALA A 166 20.17 4.81 -4.93
CA ALA A 166 21.54 4.47 -4.52
C ALA A 166 22.15 5.34 -3.40
N ALA A 167 21.30 6.03 -2.62
CA ALA A 167 21.68 6.75 -1.40
C ALA A 167 21.57 5.86 -0.14
N ALA A 168 21.70 4.54 -0.34
CA ALA A 168 21.58 3.52 0.68
C ALA A 168 22.57 3.71 1.84
N ARG A 169 22.17 3.21 3.01
CA ARG A 169 22.79 3.33 4.33
C ARG A 169 24.33 3.41 4.34
N SER A 170 24.84 4.35 5.16
CA SER A 170 26.24 4.43 5.58
C SER A 170 26.30 4.23 7.09
N GLY A 171 27.00 3.19 7.56
CA GLY A 171 26.98 2.76 8.97
C GLY A 171 28.02 1.68 9.28
N GLY A 172 27.65 0.41 9.13
CA GLY A 172 28.49 -0.74 9.49
C GLY A 172 29.60 -1.15 8.51
N PRO A 173 30.43 -2.15 8.87
CA PRO A 173 31.36 -2.81 7.96
C PRO A 173 30.56 -3.50 6.84
N ARG A 174 30.71 -3.01 5.60
CA ARG A 174 29.97 -3.48 4.42
C ARG A 174 29.97 -5.02 4.30
N PRO A 175 28.82 -5.72 4.46
CA PRO A 175 28.52 -6.79 3.53
C PRO A 175 28.53 -6.21 2.10
N ALA A 176 28.89 -7.01 1.10
CA ALA A 176 28.92 -6.55 -0.29
C ALA A 176 27.58 -5.91 -0.67
N SER A 177 27.62 -4.75 -1.33
CA SER A 177 26.40 -4.00 -1.66
C SER A 177 25.46 -4.89 -2.48
N PRO A 178 24.21 -5.11 -2.06
CA PRO A 178 23.33 -6.07 -2.73
C PRO A 178 22.97 -5.62 -4.14
N VAL A 179 22.85 -4.30 -4.37
CA VAL A 179 22.70 -3.70 -5.71
C VAL A 179 24.02 -3.85 -6.46
N ARG A 180 24.01 -4.68 -7.51
CA ARG A 180 25.14 -4.84 -8.41
C ARG A 180 25.43 -3.48 -9.06
N ASP A 181 26.70 -3.10 -9.10
CA ASP A 181 27.17 -1.83 -9.68
C ASP A 181 26.60 -0.54 -9.03
N GLN A 182 25.99 -0.62 -7.82
CA GLN A 182 25.58 0.52 -6.96
C GLN A 182 24.90 1.71 -7.69
N SER A 183 24.18 1.44 -8.79
CA SER A 183 23.68 2.48 -9.70
C SER A 183 22.27 2.93 -9.32
N PRO A 184 22.00 4.25 -9.29
CA PRO A 184 20.68 4.79 -8.99
C PRO A 184 19.72 4.61 -10.18
N VAL A 185 18.42 4.71 -9.90
CA VAL A 185 17.38 4.58 -10.92
C VAL A 185 17.05 5.91 -11.62
N LYS A 186 16.64 5.86 -12.89
CA LYS A 186 16.17 7.04 -13.67
C LYS A 186 14.69 7.39 -13.48
N ALA A 187 13.92 6.51 -12.87
CA ALA A 187 12.50 6.66 -12.55
C ALA A 187 12.15 5.75 -11.36
N ILE A 188 11.14 6.11 -10.58
CA ILE A 188 10.62 5.30 -9.47
C ILE A 188 9.15 4.97 -9.72
N VAL A 189 8.80 3.70 -9.58
CA VAL A 189 7.41 3.21 -9.53
C VAL A 189 7.08 2.80 -8.09
N ILE A 190 6.12 3.49 -7.49
CA ILE A 190 5.53 3.11 -6.20
C ILE A 190 4.42 2.09 -6.50
N GLY A 191 4.78 0.80 -6.48
CA GLY A 191 3.84 -0.30 -6.72
C GLY A 191 2.83 -0.45 -5.58
N CYS A 192 3.19 -0.14 -4.34
CA CYS A 192 2.28 -0.25 -3.21
C CYS A 192 1.24 0.89 -3.16
N ASN A 193 -0.04 0.54 -3.18
CA ASN A 193 -1.13 1.52 -3.00
C ASN A 193 -1.06 2.18 -1.62
N THR A 194 -0.66 1.45 -0.57
CA THR A 194 -0.54 2.04 0.78
C THR A 194 0.70 2.95 0.90
N ALA A 195 1.82 2.63 0.25
CA ALA A 195 2.96 3.55 0.19
C ALA A 195 2.60 4.84 -0.56
N THR A 196 1.93 4.69 -1.71
CA THR A 196 1.43 5.81 -2.53
C THR A 196 0.59 6.77 -1.68
N ALA A 197 -0.44 6.23 -1.02
CA ALA A 197 -1.42 6.97 -0.22
C ALA A 197 -0.83 7.85 0.92
N TYR A 198 0.41 7.60 1.35
CA TYR A 198 1.02 8.28 2.49
C TYR A 198 2.40 8.91 2.22
N GLY A 199 3.16 8.40 1.25
CA GLY A 199 4.57 8.76 1.03
C GLY A 199 4.93 9.26 -0.37
N GLU A 200 4.04 9.20 -1.37
CA GLU A 200 4.33 9.68 -2.74
C GLU A 200 4.86 11.13 -2.77
N ALA A 201 4.08 12.07 -2.21
CA ALA A 201 4.46 13.48 -2.14
C ALA A 201 5.75 13.74 -1.33
N GLU A 202 6.06 12.87 -0.37
CA GLU A 202 7.26 12.94 0.47
C GLU A 202 8.51 12.51 -0.30
N VAL A 203 8.38 11.46 -1.14
CA VAL A 203 9.41 10.97 -2.07
C VAL A 203 9.65 11.98 -3.19
N GLU A 204 8.59 12.53 -3.79
CA GLU A 204 8.73 13.64 -4.73
C GLU A 204 9.44 14.84 -4.08
N GLN A 205 9.07 15.20 -2.84
CA GLN A 205 9.71 16.32 -2.14
C GLN A 205 11.17 16.01 -1.85
N LEU A 206 11.54 14.77 -1.51
CA LEU A 206 12.94 14.35 -1.32
C LEU A 206 13.75 14.51 -2.61
N ILE A 207 13.18 14.11 -3.76
CA ILE A 207 13.76 14.26 -5.10
C ILE A 207 13.95 15.75 -5.46
N ARG A 208 12.91 16.58 -5.23
CA ARG A 208 12.97 18.05 -5.42
C ARG A 208 14.00 18.72 -4.52
N GLU A 209 14.06 18.35 -3.24
CA GLU A 209 15.05 18.86 -2.28
C GLU A 209 16.49 18.45 -2.64
N ALA A 210 16.67 17.25 -3.20
CA ALA A 210 17.95 16.79 -3.72
C ALA A 210 18.34 17.45 -5.05
N GLY A 211 17.41 18.12 -5.74
CA GLY A 211 17.64 18.76 -7.05
C GLY A 211 17.72 17.76 -8.20
N LEU A 212 17.01 16.63 -8.09
CA LEU A 212 17.04 15.54 -9.06
C LEU A 212 15.82 15.57 -10.00
N ASP A 213 16.04 15.21 -11.26
CA ASP A 213 15.00 14.98 -12.26
C ASP A 213 14.75 13.47 -12.41
N VAL A 214 14.00 12.93 -11.46
CA VAL A 214 13.57 11.52 -11.42
C VAL A 214 12.05 11.49 -11.29
N PRO A 215 11.29 11.08 -12.33
CA PRO A 215 9.85 10.95 -12.22
C PRO A 215 9.45 9.84 -11.24
N VAL A 216 8.41 10.12 -10.46
CA VAL A 216 7.71 9.16 -9.60
C VAL A 216 6.39 8.81 -10.28
N ILE A 217 6.07 7.52 -10.35
CA ILE A 217 4.83 6.99 -10.93
C ILE A 217 4.14 6.11 -9.88
N SER A 218 2.82 6.18 -9.74
CA SER A 218 2.10 5.44 -8.71
C SER A 218 0.78 4.81 -9.13
N VAL A 219 0.37 3.79 -8.38
CA VAL A 219 -0.85 3.00 -8.60
C VAL A 219 -2.16 3.70 -8.20
N ILE A 220 -2.13 4.83 -7.49
CA ILE A 220 -3.37 5.55 -7.14
C ILE A 220 -3.78 6.51 -8.25
N GLU A 221 -2.85 7.32 -8.76
CA GLU A 221 -3.13 8.22 -9.88
C GLU A 221 -3.47 7.43 -11.16
N ALA A 222 -2.66 6.42 -11.49
CA ALA A 222 -2.93 5.50 -12.61
C ALA A 222 -4.30 4.81 -12.49
N GLY A 223 -4.66 4.33 -11.29
CA GLY A 223 -5.96 3.72 -11.04
C GLY A 223 -7.13 4.70 -11.12
N ALA A 224 -6.91 5.99 -10.81
CA ALA A 224 -7.91 7.04 -10.96
C ALA A 224 -8.14 7.42 -12.43
N GLU A 225 -7.09 7.50 -13.24
CA GLU A 225 -7.20 7.71 -14.70
C GLU A 225 -7.92 6.52 -15.36
N ALA A 226 -7.54 5.28 -15.00
CA ALA A 226 -8.20 4.06 -15.44
C ALA A 226 -9.69 4.02 -15.07
N THR A 227 -10.02 4.45 -13.84
CA THR A 227 -11.41 4.57 -13.38
C THR A 227 -12.20 5.50 -14.29
N VAL A 228 -11.68 6.70 -14.56
CA VAL A 228 -12.40 7.73 -15.33
C VAL A 228 -12.48 7.39 -16.83
N GLU A 229 -11.54 6.61 -17.37
CA GLU A 229 -11.65 6.01 -18.71
C GLU A 229 -12.75 4.95 -18.80
N ALA A 230 -12.98 4.19 -17.73
CA ALA A 230 -13.99 3.14 -17.69
C ALA A 230 -15.41 3.63 -17.32
N LEU A 231 -15.59 4.92 -17.01
CA LEU A 231 -16.91 5.49 -16.72
C LEU A 231 -17.74 5.68 -18.00
N PRO A 232 -19.07 5.50 -17.95
CA PRO A 232 -19.96 5.82 -19.06
C PRO A 232 -19.86 7.30 -19.48
N LEU A 233 -19.99 7.57 -20.78
CA LEU A 233 -19.96 8.94 -21.35
C LEU A 233 -21.04 9.89 -20.79
N SER A 234 -22.09 9.37 -20.14
CA SER A 234 -23.08 10.18 -19.41
C SER A 234 -22.53 10.81 -18.12
N GLY A 235 -21.40 10.31 -17.60
CA GLY A 235 -20.86 10.70 -16.30
C GLY A 235 -21.69 10.20 -15.11
N GLU A 236 -22.59 9.24 -15.33
CA GLU A 236 -23.47 8.67 -14.30
C GLU A 236 -22.95 7.32 -13.78
N GLY A 237 -22.97 7.15 -12.46
CA GLY A 237 -22.61 5.91 -11.80
C GLY A 237 -21.80 6.12 -10.52
N ALA A 238 -21.81 5.10 -9.67
CA ALA A 238 -20.95 5.00 -8.49
C ALA A 238 -19.68 4.19 -8.81
N VAL A 239 -18.58 4.57 -8.17
CA VAL A 239 -17.30 3.86 -8.21
C VAL A 239 -17.03 3.23 -6.86
N GLY A 240 -16.79 1.93 -6.84
CA GLY A 240 -16.29 1.20 -5.68
C GLY A 240 -14.77 1.28 -5.61
N VAL A 241 -14.21 1.34 -4.41
CA VAL A 241 -12.77 1.18 -4.16
C VAL A 241 -12.60 0.09 -3.11
N LEU A 242 -11.96 -1.01 -3.50
CA LEU A 242 -11.50 -2.07 -2.62
C LEU A 242 -10.01 -1.83 -2.37
N ALA A 243 -9.60 -1.56 -1.13
CA ALA A 243 -8.18 -1.38 -0.80
C ALA A 243 -7.88 -1.84 0.64
N THR A 244 -6.64 -1.71 1.08
CA THR A 244 -6.31 -1.89 2.51
C THR A 244 -7.03 -0.86 3.38
N CYS A 245 -7.27 -1.15 4.66
CA CYS A 245 -7.82 -0.17 5.60
C CYS A 245 -7.02 1.15 5.62
N GLY A 246 -5.69 1.08 5.58
CA GLY A 246 -4.82 2.25 5.44
C GLY A 246 -5.09 3.06 4.17
N THR A 247 -5.12 2.43 2.99
CA THR A 247 -5.41 3.13 1.73
C THR A 247 -6.79 3.77 1.75
N VAL A 248 -7.83 3.09 2.26
CA VAL A 248 -9.18 3.67 2.36
C VAL A 248 -9.23 4.86 3.33
N ALA A 249 -8.56 4.75 4.49
CA ALA A 249 -8.51 5.81 5.50
C ALA A 249 -7.75 7.06 5.04
N SER A 250 -6.88 6.95 4.05
CA SER A 250 -6.16 8.09 3.47
C SER A 250 -7.06 9.06 2.67
N GLY A 251 -8.17 8.56 2.10
CA GLY A 251 -8.99 9.31 1.14
C GLY A 251 -8.35 9.52 -0.24
N ALA A 252 -7.17 8.93 -0.51
CA ALA A 252 -6.38 9.20 -1.71
C ALA A 252 -7.10 8.82 -3.02
N TYR A 253 -7.75 7.65 -3.10
CA TYR A 253 -8.52 7.28 -4.31
C TYR A 253 -9.69 8.23 -4.61
N PRO A 254 -10.59 8.57 -3.66
CA PRO A 254 -11.60 9.61 -3.86
C PRO A 254 -11.02 10.96 -4.34
N ALA A 255 -9.88 11.39 -3.80
CA ALA A 255 -9.21 12.63 -4.22
C ALA A 255 -8.67 12.54 -5.65
N ALA A 256 -7.96 11.45 -5.99
CA ALA A 256 -7.37 11.24 -7.30
C ALA A 256 -8.45 11.06 -8.40
N ILE A 257 -9.50 10.27 -8.15
CA ILE A 257 -10.64 10.11 -9.07
C ILE A 257 -11.33 11.46 -9.32
N ALA A 258 -11.50 12.28 -8.29
CA ALA A 258 -12.05 13.62 -8.43
C ALA A 258 -11.11 14.61 -9.15
N ALA A 259 -9.80 14.38 -9.15
CA ALA A 259 -8.83 15.16 -9.93
C ALA A 259 -8.85 14.75 -11.41
N ALA A 260 -8.72 13.45 -11.70
CA ALA A 260 -8.76 12.90 -13.06
C ALA A 260 -10.08 13.21 -13.78
N ALA A 261 -11.22 13.16 -13.07
CA ALA A 261 -12.52 13.56 -13.63
C ALA A 261 -12.52 15.03 -14.09
N ARG A 262 -12.04 15.95 -13.23
CA ARG A 262 -11.96 17.39 -13.54
C ARG A 262 -11.01 17.70 -14.70
N GLN A 263 -9.86 17.02 -14.77
CA GLN A 263 -8.89 17.16 -15.86
C GLN A 263 -9.51 16.80 -17.22
N ARG A 264 -10.46 15.86 -17.26
CA ARG A 264 -11.22 15.45 -18.45
C ARG A 264 -12.54 16.22 -18.64
N GLY A 265 -12.81 17.25 -17.83
CA GLY A 265 -14.03 18.05 -17.89
C GLY A 265 -15.29 17.34 -17.37
N HIS A 266 -15.14 16.20 -16.70
CA HIS A 266 -16.25 15.41 -16.15
C HIS A 266 -16.56 15.78 -14.70
N LYS A 267 -17.81 15.55 -14.29
CA LYS A 267 -18.22 15.60 -12.88
C LYS A 267 -17.57 14.42 -12.12
N PRO A 268 -17.00 14.61 -10.92
CA PRO A 268 -16.55 13.50 -10.07
C PRO A 268 -17.68 12.52 -9.75
N ALA A 269 -17.42 11.23 -9.95
CA ALA A 269 -18.35 10.15 -9.66
C ALA A 269 -18.58 9.94 -8.16
N CYS A 270 -19.67 9.25 -7.80
CA CYS A 270 -19.97 8.91 -6.40
C CYS A 270 -19.04 7.77 -5.92
N VAL A 271 -18.01 8.09 -5.12
CA VAL A 271 -17.06 7.07 -4.64
C VAL A 271 -17.53 6.44 -3.32
N VAL A 272 -17.53 5.10 -3.26
CA VAL A 272 -17.77 4.29 -2.06
C VAL A 272 -16.55 3.39 -1.81
N GLN A 273 -16.11 3.28 -0.55
CA GLN A 273 -14.87 2.58 -0.20
C GLN A 273 -15.11 1.43 0.78
N GLN A 274 -14.42 0.31 0.54
CA GLN A 274 -14.32 -0.83 1.43
C GLN A 274 -12.83 -1.10 1.74
N GLY A 275 -12.46 -0.91 3.01
CA GLY A 275 -11.13 -1.18 3.50
C GLY A 275 -11.08 -2.60 4.05
N SER A 276 -10.30 -3.47 3.40
CA SER A 276 -10.16 -4.87 3.79
C SER A 276 -9.16 -5.03 4.93
N VAL A 277 -9.59 -5.78 5.94
CA VAL A 277 -8.69 -6.42 6.91
C VAL A 277 -8.37 -7.82 6.37
N GLY A 278 -7.11 -8.05 5.99
CA GLY A 278 -6.58 -9.40 5.77
C GLY A 278 -6.65 -9.99 4.36
N LEU A 279 -7.45 -9.49 3.41
CA LEU A 279 -7.54 -10.12 2.06
C LEU A 279 -6.18 -10.25 1.35
N ALA A 280 -5.30 -9.25 1.47
CA ALA A 280 -3.95 -9.32 0.90
C ALA A 280 -3.12 -10.48 1.50
N GLY A 281 -3.13 -10.60 2.84
CA GLY A 281 -2.46 -11.71 3.53
C GLY A 281 -3.13 -13.07 3.30
N ALA A 282 -4.45 -13.10 3.09
CA ALA A 282 -5.17 -14.30 2.68
C ALA A 282 -4.75 -14.77 1.27
N ILE A 283 -4.50 -13.83 0.35
CA ILE A 283 -3.97 -14.12 -0.98
C ILE A 283 -2.53 -14.65 -0.89
N ASP A 284 -1.70 -14.09 0.00
CA ASP A 284 -0.32 -14.55 0.27
C ASP A 284 -0.23 -15.82 1.16
N GLY A 285 -1.36 -16.42 1.55
CA GLY A 285 -1.38 -17.67 2.34
C GLY A 285 -0.95 -17.51 3.81
N LEU A 286 -0.95 -16.29 4.35
CA LEU A 286 -0.47 -16.00 5.70
C LEU A 286 -1.36 -16.66 6.78
N PRO A 287 -0.79 -17.45 7.71
CA PRO A 287 -1.53 -18.20 8.73
C PRO A 287 -2.51 -17.37 9.57
N GLU A 288 -2.18 -16.11 9.89
CA GLU A 288 -3.06 -15.19 10.63
C GLU A 288 -4.35 -14.81 9.87
N PHE A 289 -4.44 -15.06 8.56
CA PHE A 289 -5.60 -14.75 7.73
C PHE A 289 -6.24 -15.97 7.06
N VAL A 290 -5.47 -16.98 6.68
CA VAL A 290 -5.98 -18.28 6.16
C VAL A 290 -5.11 -19.44 6.63
N LEU A 291 -5.74 -20.56 6.97
CA LEU A 291 -5.04 -21.79 7.35
C LEU A 291 -5.86 -23.00 6.90
N PRO A 292 -5.79 -23.45 5.63
CA PRO A 292 -6.71 -24.46 5.07
C PRO A 292 -6.79 -25.78 5.84
N GLN A 293 -5.72 -26.15 6.55
CA GLN A 293 -5.61 -27.33 7.42
C GLN A 293 -6.22 -27.14 8.83
N ALA A 294 -6.81 -25.97 9.13
CA ALA A 294 -7.49 -25.71 10.40
C ALA A 294 -8.75 -26.58 10.55
N ARG A 295 -9.05 -26.97 11.81
CA ARG A 295 -10.23 -27.76 12.13
C ARG A 295 -11.46 -26.87 12.24
N ALA A 296 -12.55 -27.26 11.58
CA ALA A 296 -13.87 -26.69 11.86
C ALA A 296 -14.25 -26.92 13.34
N GLY A 297 -15.02 -26.01 13.94
CA GLY A 297 -15.34 -26.04 15.37
C GLY A 297 -14.22 -25.57 16.31
N GLN A 298 -13.11 -25.01 15.79
CA GLN A 298 -11.97 -24.58 16.61
C GLN A 298 -11.46 -23.19 16.19
N PRO A 299 -12.12 -22.09 16.61
CA PRO A 299 -11.68 -20.72 16.34
C PRO A 299 -10.25 -20.47 16.83
N ARG A 300 -9.46 -19.84 15.97
CA ARG A 300 -8.03 -19.60 16.16
C ARG A 300 -7.80 -18.29 16.91
N ARG A 301 -6.86 -18.27 17.87
CA ARG A 301 -6.60 -17.07 18.70
C ARG A 301 -5.71 -16.06 18.00
N GLU A 302 -4.91 -16.55 17.05
CA GLU A 302 -3.97 -15.82 16.21
C GLU A 302 -4.58 -15.35 14.88
N TYR A 303 -5.91 -15.50 14.72
CA TYR A 303 -6.62 -15.03 13.54
C TYR A 303 -6.93 -13.52 13.62
N LEU A 304 -6.55 -12.78 12.58
CA LEU A 304 -6.61 -11.32 12.53
C LEU A 304 -7.55 -10.76 11.44
N GLY A 305 -8.37 -11.62 10.83
CA GLY A 305 -9.34 -11.22 9.81
C GLY A 305 -10.75 -10.90 10.35
N PRO A 306 -11.72 -10.67 9.44
CA PRO A 306 -13.11 -10.38 9.80
C PRO A 306 -13.74 -11.48 10.65
N SER A 307 -14.44 -11.10 11.71
CA SER A 307 -15.17 -11.99 12.61
C SER A 307 -16.40 -11.30 13.20
N LEU A 308 -17.24 -12.04 13.92
CA LEU A 308 -18.44 -11.48 14.58
C LEU A 308 -18.12 -10.34 15.58
N ALA A 309 -16.91 -10.27 16.10
CA ALA A 309 -16.50 -9.33 17.15
C ALA A 309 -15.33 -8.40 16.73
N HIS A 310 -14.91 -8.42 15.46
CA HIS A 310 -13.76 -7.62 15.00
C HIS A 310 -14.14 -6.15 14.82
N GLU A 311 -13.63 -5.26 15.67
CA GLU A 311 -14.02 -3.83 15.73
C GLU A 311 -14.04 -3.11 14.38
N GLN A 312 -12.99 -3.29 13.56
CA GLN A 312 -12.83 -2.60 12.28
C GLN A 312 -13.43 -3.35 11.07
N ALA A 313 -13.84 -4.60 11.25
CA ALA A 313 -14.29 -5.49 10.18
C ALA A 313 -15.27 -6.56 10.71
N PRO A 314 -16.41 -6.14 11.29
CA PRO A 314 -17.39 -7.08 11.80
C PRO A 314 -18.04 -7.85 10.65
N ILE A 315 -18.30 -9.14 10.85
CA ILE A 315 -19.23 -9.92 10.02
C ILE A 315 -20.62 -9.76 10.62
N ASP A 316 -21.53 -9.09 9.90
CA ASP A 316 -22.93 -8.94 10.33
C ASP A 316 -23.70 -10.28 10.16
N PRO A 317 -24.25 -10.88 11.23
CA PRO A 317 -25.08 -12.08 11.14
C PRO A 317 -26.30 -11.91 10.21
N ALA A 318 -26.88 -10.71 10.11
CA ALA A 318 -28.03 -10.45 9.26
C ALA A 318 -27.69 -10.51 7.76
N LEU A 319 -26.42 -10.31 7.40
CA LEU A 319 -25.93 -10.35 6.02
C LEU A 319 -25.42 -11.73 5.59
N LEU A 320 -25.40 -12.75 6.48
CA LEU A 320 -24.94 -14.11 6.15
C LEU A 320 -25.57 -14.72 4.88
N PRO A 321 -26.88 -14.56 4.60
CA PRO A 321 -27.48 -15.03 3.35
C PRO A 321 -26.94 -14.31 2.09
N ARG A 322 -26.49 -13.05 2.22
CA ARG A 322 -25.95 -12.23 1.12
C ARG A 322 -24.45 -12.46 0.91
N TYR A 323 -23.70 -12.59 2.01
CA TYR A 323 -22.32 -13.07 1.99
C TYR A 323 -22.27 -14.42 1.27
N GLY A 324 -23.14 -15.36 1.65
CA GLY A 324 -23.23 -16.68 1.00
C GLY A 324 -21.91 -17.44 1.09
N PHE A 325 -21.26 -17.38 2.26
CA PHE A 325 -19.96 -18.00 2.49
C PHE A 325 -20.01 -19.52 2.22
N ASP A 326 -18.94 -20.03 1.65
CA ASP A 326 -18.73 -21.46 1.49
C ASP A 326 -18.23 -22.06 2.82
N PHE A 327 -19.08 -22.86 3.46
CA PHE A 327 -18.81 -23.58 4.71
C PHE A 327 -18.24 -25.00 4.50
N SER A 328 -17.83 -25.37 3.28
CA SER A 328 -17.15 -26.64 3.04
C SER A 328 -15.77 -26.70 3.75
N PRO A 329 -15.22 -27.91 4.01
CA PRO A 329 -14.11 -28.08 4.93
C PRO A 329 -12.89 -27.19 4.63
N GLY A 330 -12.41 -26.50 5.66
CA GLY A 330 -11.24 -25.60 5.57
C GLY A 330 -11.53 -24.20 5.02
N ARG A 331 -12.73 -23.90 4.50
CA ARG A 331 -13.02 -22.60 3.85
C ARG A 331 -13.63 -21.53 4.78
N MET A 332 -14.17 -21.97 5.92
CA MET A 332 -14.54 -21.16 7.10
C MET A 332 -14.08 -21.89 8.36
N ILE A 333 -13.93 -21.17 9.47
CA ILE A 333 -13.87 -21.74 10.83
C ILE A 333 -14.98 -21.09 11.66
N TRP A 334 -15.78 -21.89 12.35
CA TRP A 334 -16.96 -21.41 13.07
C TRP A 334 -17.31 -22.27 14.29
N GLU A 335 -18.15 -21.71 15.16
CA GLU A 335 -18.87 -22.42 16.24
C GLU A 335 -20.38 -22.16 16.12
N GLY A 336 -21.20 -22.97 16.80
CA GLY A 336 -22.66 -22.93 16.65
C GLY A 336 -23.11 -23.59 15.35
N THR A 337 -24.01 -22.98 14.59
CA THR A 337 -24.41 -23.44 13.25
C THR A 337 -24.05 -22.40 12.18
N PRO A 338 -23.87 -22.78 10.89
CA PRO A 338 -23.61 -21.83 9.81
C PRO A 338 -24.65 -20.70 9.68
N THR A 339 -25.90 -20.95 10.10
CA THR A 339 -27.02 -19.98 10.08
C THR A 339 -27.18 -19.19 11.37
N ARG A 340 -26.60 -19.67 12.49
CA ARG A 340 -26.60 -19.01 13.81
C ARG A 340 -25.25 -19.27 14.52
N PRO A 341 -24.15 -18.68 14.01
CA PRO A 341 -22.83 -18.94 14.55
C PRO A 341 -22.57 -18.16 15.84
N THR A 342 -21.82 -18.75 16.77
CA THR A 342 -21.29 -18.08 17.96
C THR A 342 -19.89 -17.51 17.75
N ALA A 343 -19.16 -18.05 16.77
CA ALA A 343 -17.90 -17.54 16.26
C ALA A 343 -17.83 -17.74 14.74
N LEU A 344 -17.19 -16.82 14.02
CA LEU A 344 -16.86 -16.93 12.60
C LEU A 344 -15.45 -16.40 12.35
N GLN A 345 -14.70 -17.10 11.49
CA GLN A 345 -13.44 -16.67 10.93
C GLN A 345 -13.40 -17.09 9.46
N ILE A 346 -13.05 -16.15 8.58
CA ILE A 346 -12.92 -16.39 7.13
C ILE A 346 -11.60 -17.09 6.87
N ASN A 347 -11.64 -18.28 6.23
CA ASN A 347 -10.47 -19.13 6.05
C ASN A 347 -10.19 -19.49 4.58
N SER A 348 -10.81 -18.78 3.63
CA SER A 348 -10.56 -18.89 2.19
C SER A 348 -10.70 -17.54 1.49
N VAL A 349 -9.91 -17.33 0.44
CA VAL A 349 -9.79 -16.06 -0.28
C VAL A 349 -11.11 -15.62 -0.92
N GLU A 350 -11.89 -16.56 -1.45
CA GLU A 350 -13.17 -16.29 -2.09
C GLU A 350 -14.25 -15.92 -1.07
N ASN A 351 -14.16 -16.42 0.17
CA ASN A 351 -15.01 -15.94 1.27
C ASN A 351 -14.60 -14.53 1.75
N TYR A 352 -13.31 -14.16 1.70
CA TYR A 352 -12.92 -12.74 1.88
C TYR A 352 -13.53 -11.89 0.78
N VAL A 353 -13.37 -12.27 -0.51
CA VAL A 353 -13.99 -11.56 -1.65
C VAL A 353 -15.50 -11.42 -1.47
N ALA A 354 -16.20 -12.45 -1.00
CA ALA A 354 -17.62 -12.40 -0.68
C ALA A 354 -17.95 -11.40 0.44
N TYR A 355 -17.15 -11.35 1.51
CA TYR A 355 -17.28 -10.37 2.59
C TYR A 355 -17.07 -8.93 2.10
N GLU A 356 -15.96 -8.67 1.39
CA GLU A 356 -15.62 -7.32 0.92
C GLU A 356 -16.66 -6.80 -0.09
N THR A 357 -17.08 -7.62 -1.06
CA THR A 357 -18.02 -7.22 -2.12
C THR A 357 -19.39 -6.86 -1.55
N VAL A 358 -19.92 -7.66 -0.62
CA VAL A 358 -21.21 -7.39 0.05
C VAL A 358 -21.09 -6.17 0.95
N SER A 359 -19.99 -6.03 1.71
CA SER A 359 -19.78 -4.88 2.58
C SER A 359 -19.66 -3.56 1.80
N LEU A 360 -19.02 -3.58 0.63
CA LEU A 360 -18.98 -2.46 -0.32
C LEU A 360 -20.39 -2.10 -0.83
N LEU A 361 -21.17 -3.09 -1.25
CA LEU A 361 -22.51 -2.88 -1.81
C LEU A 361 -23.53 -2.45 -0.76
N GLU A 362 -23.48 -2.96 0.47
CA GLU A 362 -24.35 -2.51 1.56
C GLU A 362 -24.04 -1.06 1.97
N LYS A 363 -22.75 -0.66 1.96
CA LYS A 363 -22.33 0.75 2.12
C LYS A 363 -22.81 1.67 1.00
N LEU A 364 -23.08 1.14 -0.19
CA LEU A 364 -23.69 1.90 -1.30
C LEU A 364 -25.22 1.93 -1.16
N ARG A 365 -25.84 0.76 -0.95
CA ARG A 365 -27.30 0.53 -0.86
C ARG A 365 -27.97 1.31 0.29
N THR A 366 -27.20 1.73 1.29
CA THR A 366 -27.66 2.51 2.44
C THR A 366 -27.47 4.03 2.30
N ARG A 367 -26.84 4.51 1.23
CA ARG A 367 -26.73 5.96 0.96
C ARG A 367 -28.04 6.54 0.41
N PRO A 368 -28.40 7.78 0.75
CA PRO A 368 -29.34 8.55 -0.07
C PRO A 368 -28.74 8.74 -1.47
N ASP A 369 -29.61 8.77 -2.49
CA ASP A 369 -29.25 9.00 -3.90
C ASP A 369 -28.16 8.05 -4.44
N ALA A 370 -28.16 6.80 -3.97
CA ALA A 370 -27.24 5.75 -4.39
C ALA A 370 -27.36 5.43 -5.89
N GLN A 371 -26.41 5.92 -6.69
CA GLN A 371 -26.28 5.57 -8.10
C GLN A 371 -25.78 4.13 -8.28
N PRO A 372 -26.11 3.45 -9.41
CA PRO A 372 -25.59 2.12 -9.70
C PRO A 372 -24.07 2.05 -9.70
N LEU A 373 -23.50 1.05 -9.04
CA LEU A 373 -22.08 0.70 -9.13
C LEU A 373 -21.75 0.28 -10.57
N VAL A 374 -20.87 1.02 -11.25
CA VAL A 374 -20.46 0.76 -12.65
C VAL A 374 -19.00 0.30 -12.78
N ALA A 375 -18.14 0.70 -11.83
CA ALA A 375 -16.73 0.30 -11.79
C ALA A 375 -16.26 0.04 -10.35
N VAL A 376 -15.27 -0.84 -10.19
CA VAL A 376 -14.65 -1.18 -8.90
C VAL A 376 -13.14 -1.19 -9.04
N VAL A 377 -12.44 -0.32 -8.31
CA VAL A 377 -10.98 -0.23 -8.28
C VAL A 377 -10.40 -1.30 -7.37
N LEU A 378 -9.48 -2.10 -7.91
CA LEU A 378 -8.68 -3.08 -7.19
C LEU A 378 -7.45 -2.38 -6.60
N GLY A 379 -7.69 -1.52 -5.60
CA GLY A 379 -6.72 -0.63 -4.95
C GLY A 379 -5.71 -1.30 -4.00
N CYS A 380 -5.30 -2.53 -4.33
CA CYS A 380 -4.23 -3.27 -3.66
C CYS A 380 -3.58 -4.22 -4.68
N THR A 381 -2.23 -4.26 -4.73
CA THR A 381 -1.42 -5.10 -5.63
C THR A 381 -1.80 -6.58 -5.65
N HIS A 382 -2.37 -7.11 -4.57
CA HIS A 382 -2.86 -8.48 -4.48
C HIS A 382 -4.20 -8.73 -5.20
N TYR A 383 -5.07 -7.73 -5.31
CA TYR A 383 -6.46 -7.95 -5.70
C TYR A 383 -6.65 -8.33 -7.19
N PRO A 384 -5.80 -7.90 -8.15
CA PRO A 384 -5.82 -8.42 -9.51
C PRO A 384 -5.69 -9.95 -9.63
N TYR A 385 -5.00 -10.64 -8.71
CA TYR A 385 -4.94 -12.10 -8.69
C TYR A 385 -6.32 -12.77 -8.49
N VAL A 386 -7.31 -12.03 -7.98
CA VAL A 386 -8.66 -12.52 -7.68
C VAL A 386 -9.76 -11.70 -8.37
N ALA A 387 -9.41 -10.91 -9.39
CA ALA A 387 -10.34 -10.05 -10.12
C ALA A 387 -11.57 -10.79 -10.68
N GLN A 388 -11.39 -12.02 -11.16
CA GLN A 388 -12.49 -12.87 -11.62
C GLN A 388 -13.47 -13.22 -10.49
N VAL A 389 -12.97 -13.53 -9.29
CA VAL A 389 -13.81 -13.85 -8.13
C VAL A 389 -14.65 -12.64 -7.71
N PHE A 390 -14.08 -11.43 -7.81
CA PHE A 390 -14.83 -10.18 -7.61
C PHE A 390 -15.92 -10.01 -8.68
N HIS A 391 -15.60 -10.22 -9.96
CA HIS A 391 -16.56 -10.12 -11.06
C HIS A 391 -17.71 -11.14 -10.90
N ASP A 392 -17.40 -12.40 -10.60
CA ASP A 392 -18.38 -13.46 -10.41
C ASP A 392 -19.27 -13.19 -9.19
N LYS A 393 -18.71 -12.67 -8.08
CA LYS A 393 -19.49 -12.28 -6.90
C LYS A 393 -20.40 -11.07 -7.19
N LEU A 394 -19.93 -10.07 -7.92
CA LEU A 394 -20.76 -8.94 -8.37
C LEU A 394 -21.92 -9.44 -9.25
N ARG A 395 -21.64 -10.33 -10.21
CA ARG A 395 -22.64 -10.95 -11.09
C ARG A 395 -23.66 -11.78 -10.30
N GLN A 396 -23.22 -12.55 -9.29
CA GLN A 396 -24.11 -13.26 -8.37
C GLN A 396 -25.05 -12.28 -7.64
N LEU A 397 -24.52 -11.18 -7.10
CA LEU A 397 -25.30 -10.20 -6.32
C LEU A 397 -26.29 -9.41 -7.19
N TYR A 398 -25.99 -9.14 -8.47
CA TYR A 398 -26.94 -8.55 -9.42
C TYR A 398 -28.17 -9.44 -9.67
N HIS A 399 -28.05 -10.76 -9.51
CA HIS A 399 -29.15 -11.71 -9.60
C HIS A 399 -29.74 -12.14 -8.24
N TYR A 400 -29.15 -11.72 -7.12
CA TYR A 400 -29.56 -12.13 -5.78
C TYR A 400 -30.92 -11.55 -5.38
N GLN A 401 -31.78 -12.40 -4.82
CA GLN A 401 -33.15 -12.07 -4.42
C GLN A 401 -33.46 -12.45 -2.97
N GLU A 402 -34.25 -11.61 -2.30
CA GLU A 402 -34.93 -11.92 -1.05
C GLU A 402 -36.43 -11.78 -1.26
N GLN A 403 -37.21 -12.81 -0.89
CA GLN A 403 -38.67 -12.82 -1.02
C GLN A 403 -39.16 -12.48 -2.45
N GLY A 404 -38.43 -12.93 -3.48
CA GLY A 404 -38.71 -12.66 -4.90
C GLY A 404 -38.34 -11.27 -5.39
N ARG A 405 -37.72 -10.42 -4.56
CA ARG A 405 -37.27 -9.06 -4.91
C ARG A 405 -35.75 -9.03 -5.03
N TYR A 406 -35.23 -8.45 -6.11
CA TYR A 406 -33.79 -8.24 -6.28
C TYR A 406 -33.25 -7.22 -5.26
N VAL A 407 -32.19 -7.58 -4.54
CA VAL A 407 -31.67 -6.74 -3.44
C VAL A 407 -30.77 -5.61 -3.94
N TYR A 408 -29.98 -5.85 -4.99
CA TYR A 408 -28.92 -4.93 -5.43
C TYR A 408 -29.15 -4.25 -6.78
N ARG A 409 -30.11 -4.67 -7.61
CA ARG A 409 -30.27 -4.18 -8.99
C ARG A 409 -30.52 -2.67 -9.14
N SER A 410 -30.98 -1.99 -8.10
CA SER A 410 -31.11 -0.53 -8.09
C SER A 410 -29.79 0.22 -7.88
N VAL A 411 -28.76 -0.46 -7.36
CA VAL A 411 -27.46 0.13 -6.96
C VAL A 411 -26.25 -0.62 -7.54
N LEU A 412 -26.47 -1.49 -8.53
CA LEU A 412 -25.45 -2.32 -9.17
C LEU A 412 -25.79 -2.48 -10.65
N ALA A 413 -24.85 -2.13 -11.54
CA ALA A 413 -24.99 -2.36 -12.97
C ALA A 413 -24.93 -3.86 -13.32
N PRO A 414 -25.53 -4.30 -14.46
CA PRO A 414 -25.49 -5.71 -14.89
C PRO A 414 -24.08 -6.22 -15.18
N ASP A 415 -23.21 -5.34 -15.67
CA ASP A 415 -21.78 -5.58 -15.86
C ASP A 415 -21.01 -4.43 -15.19
N VAL A 416 -19.92 -4.77 -14.49
CA VAL A 416 -19.13 -3.84 -13.69
C VAL A 416 -17.66 -4.02 -14.03
N SER A 417 -16.98 -2.92 -14.35
CA SER A 417 -15.55 -2.96 -14.69
C SER A 417 -14.68 -3.06 -13.43
N CYS A 418 -14.03 -4.20 -13.25
CA CYS A 418 -12.95 -4.35 -12.27
C CYS A 418 -11.68 -3.68 -12.81
N ILE A 419 -11.24 -2.60 -12.17
CA ILE A 419 -10.12 -1.76 -12.63
C ILE A 419 -8.83 -2.17 -11.93
N ASP A 420 -7.87 -2.68 -12.69
CA ASP A 420 -6.48 -2.87 -12.27
C ASP A 420 -5.65 -1.62 -12.63
N PRO A 421 -5.01 -0.93 -11.65
CA PRO A 421 -4.13 0.20 -11.94
C PRO A 421 -2.85 -0.13 -12.72
N ALA A 422 -2.39 -1.39 -12.74
CA ALA A 422 -1.05 -1.76 -13.19
C ALA A 422 -0.75 -1.39 -14.66
N GLN A 423 -1.69 -1.64 -15.58
CA GLN A 423 -1.53 -1.28 -16.99
C GLN A 423 -1.41 0.24 -17.21
N HIS A 424 -2.11 1.05 -16.41
CA HIS A 424 -2.00 2.51 -16.48
C HIS A 424 -0.68 3.02 -15.88
N VAL A 425 -0.13 2.35 -14.86
CA VAL A 425 1.23 2.66 -14.36
C VAL A 425 2.26 2.48 -15.49
N ALA A 426 2.17 1.41 -16.27
CA ALA A 426 3.06 1.18 -17.40
C ALA A 426 2.96 2.29 -18.47
N ARG A 427 1.73 2.71 -18.84
CA ARG A 427 1.50 3.86 -19.74
C ARG A 427 2.11 5.16 -19.20
N ARG A 428 1.84 5.50 -17.93
CA ARG A 428 2.37 6.73 -17.29
C ARG A 428 3.89 6.73 -17.24
N LEU A 429 4.49 5.60 -16.90
CA LEU A 429 5.95 5.40 -16.88
C LEU A 429 6.57 5.60 -18.27
N TYR A 430 5.99 5.01 -19.33
CA TYR A 430 6.50 5.20 -20.68
C TYR A 430 6.40 6.66 -21.11
N ALA A 431 5.25 7.30 -20.89
CA ALA A 431 5.04 8.71 -21.23
C ALA A 431 6.03 9.65 -20.49
N ALA A 432 6.28 9.41 -19.20
CA ALA A 432 7.25 10.18 -18.42
C ALA A 432 8.69 9.96 -18.89
N LEU A 433 9.07 8.72 -19.24
CA LEU A 433 10.39 8.41 -19.79
C LEU A 433 10.58 9.01 -21.20
N ALA A 434 9.53 9.01 -22.04
CA ALA A 434 9.56 9.62 -23.36
C ALA A 434 9.68 11.15 -23.27
N ALA A 435 8.80 11.81 -22.51
CA ALA A 435 8.83 13.26 -22.32
C ALA A 435 10.16 13.75 -21.71
N GLY A 436 10.76 12.97 -20.81
CA GLY A 436 12.06 13.28 -20.20
C GLY A 436 13.28 12.94 -21.06
N SER A 437 13.14 12.36 -22.27
CA SER A 437 14.23 11.77 -23.05
C SER A 437 15.05 10.71 -22.27
N LYS A 438 14.37 9.97 -21.39
CA LYS A 438 14.93 8.96 -20.47
C LYS A 438 14.69 7.51 -20.93
N ARG A 439 13.92 7.23 -21.99
CA ARG A 439 13.85 5.87 -22.60
C ARG A 439 15.24 5.42 -23.06
N ARG A 440 15.62 4.17 -22.79
CA ARG A 440 16.78 3.54 -23.43
C ARG A 440 16.53 3.40 -24.93
N LEU A 441 17.60 3.42 -25.73
CA LEU A 441 17.56 3.22 -27.17
C LEU A 441 18.26 1.91 -27.55
N ALA A 442 17.74 1.22 -28.57
CA ALA A 442 18.39 0.05 -29.15
C ALA A 442 19.82 0.39 -29.63
N GLY A 443 20.83 -0.10 -28.91
CA GLY A 443 22.24 0.24 -29.10
C GLY A 443 22.91 0.90 -27.88
N ASP A 444 22.15 1.34 -26.88
CA ASP A 444 22.69 1.69 -25.56
C ASP A 444 23.21 0.42 -24.86
N ALA A 445 24.49 0.39 -24.50
CA ALA A 445 25.11 -0.79 -23.89
C ALA A 445 24.40 -1.22 -22.59
N VAL A 446 24.12 -2.53 -22.48
CA VAL A 446 23.59 -3.15 -21.26
C VAL A 446 24.75 -3.30 -20.27
N SER A 447 24.74 -2.53 -19.18
CA SER A 447 25.86 -2.46 -18.23
C SER A 447 25.85 -3.57 -17.17
N GLN A 448 24.94 -4.54 -17.26
CA GLN A 448 24.82 -5.66 -16.30
C GLN A 448 24.48 -6.96 -17.05
N PRO A 449 24.84 -8.14 -16.50
CA PRO A 449 24.52 -9.44 -17.11
C PRO A 449 23.02 -9.77 -17.16
N THR A 450 22.17 -9.03 -16.45
CA THR A 450 20.73 -9.27 -16.36
C THR A 450 19.91 -8.00 -16.63
N ARG A 451 18.67 -8.17 -17.09
CA ARG A 451 17.70 -7.07 -17.27
C ARG A 451 17.00 -6.66 -15.97
N GLY A 452 16.87 -7.55 -14.99
CA GLY A 452 16.24 -7.24 -13.70
C GLY A 452 17.12 -7.62 -12.52
N GLN A 453 17.26 -6.74 -11.54
CA GLN A 453 17.76 -7.06 -10.21
C GLN A 453 16.60 -7.08 -9.21
N PHE A 454 16.53 -8.07 -8.33
CA PHE A 454 15.39 -8.26 -7.43
C PHE A 454 15.83 -8.34 -5.97
N TYR A 455 15.18 -7.59 -5.10
CA TYR A 455 15.57 -7.44 -3.70
C TYR A 455 14.43 -7.66 -2.72
N LEU A 456 14.79 -8.25 -1.58
CA LEU A 456 13.90 -8.53 -0.46
C LEU A 456 14.49 -7.92 0.81
N SER A 457 13.69 -7.23 1.60
CA SER A 457 14.09 -6.79 2.93
C SER A 457 13.85 -7.90 3.96
N VAL A 458 14.80 -8.06 4.88
CA VAL A 458 14.74 -9.04 5.97
C VAL A 458 15.21 -8.39 7.28
N PRO A 459 14.72 -8.80 8.46
CA PRO A 459 15.22 -8.31 9.74
C PRO A 459 16.73 -8.48 9.87
N ASN A 460 17.45 -7.41 10.21
CA ASN A 460 18.85 -7.49 10.57
C ASN A 460 18.98 -8.13 11.95
N ARG A 461 19.47 -9.37 12.00
CA ARG A 461 19.62 -10.15 13.24
C ARG A 461 20.68 -9.58 14.19
N ASP A 462 21.63 -8.82 13.66
CA ASP A 462 22.74 -8.26 14.43
C ASP A 462 22.39 -6.88 15.03
N HIS A 463 21.25 -6.29 14.66
CA HIS A 463 20.80 -5.01 15.22
C HIS A 463 20.25 -5.18 16.64
N PRO A 464 20.78 -4.46 17.66
CA PRO A 464 20.30 -4.58 19.04
C PRO A 464 18.79 -4.35 19.20
N GLY A 465 18.16 -5.18 20.01
CA GLY A 465 16.74 -5.05 20.39
C GLY A 465 15.71 -5.47 19.32
N VAL A 466 16.14 -5.97 18.16
CA VAL A 466 15.24 -6.61 17.18
C VAL A 466 14.54 -7.80 17.82
N GLN A 467 13.20 -7.87 17.67
CA GLN A 467 12.39 -9.00 18.14
C GLN A 467 11.83 -9.77 16.93
N LEU A 468 11.97 -11.09 16.95
CA LEU A 468 11.59 -11.96 15.84
C LEU A 468 10.51 -12.97 16.24
N THR A 469 9.68 -13.34 15.26
CA THR A 469 8.84 -14.54 15.32
C THR A 469 9.70 -15.81 15.18
N PRO A 470 9.18 -17.01 15.52
CA PRO A 470 9.88 -18.27 15.25
C PRO A 470 10.27 -18.47 13.77
N GLN A 471 9.55 -17.84 12.85
CA GLN A 471 9.79 -17.84 11.40
C GLN A 471 10.85 -16.81 10.96
N GLY A 472 11.37 -15.98 11.87
CA GLY A 472 12.45 -15.03 11.59
C GLY A 472 12.04 -13.67 11.03
N GLY A 473 10.74 -13.39 10.84
CA GLY A 473 10.23 -12.04 10.59
C GLY A 473 10.12 -11.23 11.88
N PHE A 474 9.97 -9.90 11.81
CA PHE A 474 9.72 -9.10 13.03
C PHE A 474 8.40 -9.47 13.72
N THR A 475 8.34 -9.39 15.06
CA THR A 475 7.07 -9.43 15.81
C THR A 475 6.19 -8.21 15.50
N GLN A 476 4.87 -8.31 15.69
CA GLN A 476 3.97 -7.16 15.53
C GLN A 476 4.31 -6.02 16.50
N ASP A 477 4.61 -6.36 17.75
CA ASP A 477 5.05 -5.43 18.80
C ASP A 477 6.32 -4.68 18.39
N TYR A 478 7.23 -5.30 17.63
CA TYR A 478 8.39 -4.61 17.07
C TYR A 478 8.02 -3.76 15.85
N LYS A 479 7.32 -4.34 14.86
CA LYS A 479 6.93 -3.64 13.61
C LYS A 479 6.21 -2.33 13.91
N TYR A 480 5.21 -2.38 14.79
CA TYR A 480 4.32 -1.28 15.16
C TYR A 480 4.64 -0.66 16.53
N GLY A 481 5.67 -1.12 17.24
CA GLY A 481 6.17 -0.44 18.44
C GLY A 481 7.14 0.68 18.11
N ARG A 482 8.02 0.46 17.11
CA ARG A 482 9.04 1.42 16.62
C ARG A 482 8.51 2.85 16.48
N THR A 483 9.35 3.82 16.78
CA THR A 483 9.06 5.26 16.63
C THR A 483 9.65 5.84 15.35
N ARG A 484 10.76 5.28 14.87
CA ARG A 484 11.50 5.67 13.66
C ARG A 484 12.15 4.46 12.99
N THR A 485 12.48 4.61 11.70
CA THR A 485 13.25 3.68 10.85
C THR A 485 14.30 4.41 10.01
N LEU A 486 14.09 5.68 9.65
CA LEU A 486 15.02 6.43 8.79
C LEU A 486 16.34 6.71 9.54
N GLY A 487 17.41 6.06 9.08
CA GLY A 487 18.74 6.11 9.70
C GLY A 487 19.01 5.02 10.75
N ILE A 488 18.06 4.11 10.99
CA ILE A 488 18.25 2.89 11.79
C ILE A 488 18.74 1.77 10.84
N GLU A 489 19.38 0.71 11.35
CA GLU A 489 19.86 -0.44 10.55
C GLU A 489 19.22 -1.77 11.01
N ASP A 490 17.95 -1.74 11.42
CA ASP A 490 17.16 -2.90 11.87
C ASP A 490 16.74 -3.83 10.72
N VAL A 491 16.90 -3.40 9.47
CA VAL A 491 16.56 -4.13 8.24
C VAL A 491 17.77 -4.23 7.30
N GLN A 492 18.03 -5.46 6.87
CA GLN A 492 18.98 -5.83 5.82
C GLN A 492 18.23 -6.02 4.49
N VAL A 493 18.89 -5.75 3.36
CA VAL A 493 18.36 -6.07 2.02
C VAL A 493 19.20 -7.17 1.39
N VAL A 494 18.55 -8.21 0.86
CA VAL A 494 19.18 -9.38 0.22
C VAL A 494 18.66 -9.58 -1.21
N PRO A 495 19.44 -10.24 -2.09
CA PRO A 495 18.94 -10.72 -3.37
C PRO A 495 17.70 -11.62 -3.17
N LEU A 496 16.57 -11.23 -3.78
CA LEU A 496 15.39 -12.08 -3.85
C LEU A 496 15.69 -13.25 -4.80
N THR A 497 15.39 -14.47 -4.34
CA THR A 497 15.54 -15.70 -5.13
C THR A 497 14.31 -16.59 -4.93
N PRO A 498 13.98 -17.47 -5.90
CA PRO A 498 12.83 -18.38 -5.78
C PRO A 498 12.81 -19.21 -4.49
N SER A 499 13.97 -19.54 -3.92
CA SER A 499 14.12 -20.28 -2.66
C SER A 499 13.84 -19.49 -1.38
N LEU A 500 13.66 -18.16 -1.46
CA LEU A 500 13.22 -17.31 -0.33
C LEU A 500 11.69 -17.15 -0.28
N LEU A 501 10.96 -17.69 -1.26
CA LEU A 501 9.51 -17.57 -1.38
C LEU A 501 8.81 -18.85 -0.86
N PRO A 502 7.65 -18.74 -0.19
CA PRO A 502 6.77 -19.87 0.05
C PRO A 502 6.41 -20.59 -1.26
N GLY A 503 6.34 -21.92 -1.26
CA GLY A 503 6.20 -22.70 -2.50
C GLY A 503 4.91 -22.43 -3.29
N ASP A 504 3.84 -22.05 -2.61
CA ASP A 504 2.57 -21.64 -3.23
C ASP A 504 2.64 -20.23 -3.81
N VAL A 505 3.33 -19.29 -3.14
CA VAL A 505 3.64 -17.94 -3.64
C VAL A 505 4.56 -18.03 -4.86
N ALA A 506 5.64 -18.81 -4.78
CA ALA A 506 6.56 -19.08 -5.89
C ALA A 506 5.81 -19.64 -7.11
N GLY A 507 5.03 -20.72 -6.94
CA GLY A 507 4.25 -21.31 -8.02
C GLY A 507 3.13 -20.40 -8.54
N ARG A 508 2.59 -19.49 -7.72
CA ARG A 508 1.63 -18.46 -8.17
C ARG A 508 2.31 -17.43 -9.07
N LEU A 509 3.48 -16.93 -8.67
CA LEU A 509 4.26 -15.97 -9.46
C LEU A 509 4.70 -16.60 -10.79
N GLU A 510 5.21 -17.83 -10.79
CA GLU A 510 5.57 -18.58 -12.00
C GLU A 510 4.40 -18.72 -13.00
N ARG A 511 3.18 -18.97 -12.52
CA ARG A 511 1.99 -19.15 -13.38
C ARG A 511 1.26 -17.86 -13.76
N ARG A 512 1.53 -16.74 -13.07
CA ARG A 512 0.79 -15.47 -13.27
C ARG A 512 1.66 -14.37 -13.86
N LEU A 513 2.95 -14.35 -13.53
CA LEU A 513 3.91 -13.32 -13.89
C LEU A 513 5.15 -13.93 -14.60
N PRO A 514 4.99 -14.57 -15.77
CA PRO A 514 6.08 -15.28 -16.46
C PRO A 514 7.29 -14.41 -16.80
N GLU A 515 7.11 -13.12 -17.12
CA GLU A 515 8.23 -12.22 -17.46
C GLU A 515 9.03 -11.87 -16.21
N CYS A 516 8.35 -11.45 -15.13
CA CYS A 516 8.96 -11.25 -13.81
C CYS A 516 9.67 -12.50 -13.30
N TRP A 517 9.07 -13.69 -13.48
CA TRP A 517 9.64 -14.96 -13.02
C TRP A 517 10.90 -15.35 -13.78
N THR A 518 10.94 -15.10 -15.09
CA THR A 518 12.12 -15.33 -15.92
C THR A 518 13.28 -14.44 -15.48
N LEU A 519 13.04 -13.13 -15.37
CA LEU A 519 14.07 -12.18 -14.91
C LEU A 519 14.55 -12.48 -13.47
N LEU A 520 13.66 -12.90 -12.57
CA LEU A 520 14.01 -13.32 -11.21
C LEU A 520 14.89 -14.57 -11.20
N ARG A 521 14.64 -15.53 -12.11
CA ARG A 521 15.47 -16.73 -12.25
C ARG A 521 16.86 -16.42 -12.80
N ASP A 522 16.95 -15.53 -13.78
CA ASP A 522 18.22 -15.09 -14.37
C ASP A 522 19.08 -14.35 -13.34
N PHE A 523 18.48 -13.39 -12.62
CA PHE A 523 19.13 -12.72 -11.49
C PHE A 523 19.58 -13.71 -10.40
N SER A 524 18.76 -14.71 -10.08
CA SER A 524 19.11 -15.75 -9.12
C SER A 524 20.28 -16.63 -9.60
N ALA A 525 20.42 -16.85 -10.91
CA ALA A 525 21.55 -17.57 -11.50
C ALA A 525 22.84 -16.73 -11.49
N ASP A 526 22.75 -15.46 -11.89
CA ASP A 526 23.83 -14.47 -11.81
C ASP A 526 24.36 -14.30 -10.37
N CYS A 527 23.45 -14.27 -9.38
CA CYS A 527 23.79 -14.29 -7.96
C CYS A 527 24.55 -15.54 -7.50
N ARG A 528 24.38 -16.70 -8.14
CA ARG A 528 25.19 -17.91 -7.86
C ARG A 528 26.52 -17.88 -8.60
N GLY A 529 26.54 -17.39 -9.84
CA GLY A 529 27.74 -17.33 -10.68
C GLY A 529 28.82 -16.39 -10.15
N SER A 530 28.45 -15.34 -9.40
CA SER A 530 29.42 -14.42 -8.75
C SER A 530 29.76 -14.79 -7.30
N ALA A 531 29.42 -15.99 -6.85
CA ALA A 531 29.74 -16.53 -5.52
C ALA A 531 30.71 -17.73 -5.58
N GLN A 532 31.34 -17.93 -6.74
CA GLN A 532 32.40 -18.90 -7.04
C GLN A 532 33.66 -18.15 -7.49
#